data_AF-A0A3M0BYN2-F1
#
_entry.id   AF-A0A3M0BYN2-F1
#
_cell.length_a   1.000
_cell.length_b   1.000
_cell.length_c   1.000
_cell.angle_alpha   90.00
_cell.angle_beta   90.00
_cell.angle_gamma   90.00
#
_symmetry.space_group_name_H-M   'P 1'
#
loop_
_entity.id
_entity.type
_entity.pdbx_description
1 polymer ?
#
loop_
_entity_poly.entity_id
_entity_poly.type
_entity_poly.pdbx_seq_one_letter_code
_entity_poly.pdbx_strand_id
1 'polypeptide(L)' 'MALMKVTLQATLKRGTFYWVADVDADTEDEAVVAAENLFLAELETAADWSFNDYDVSPA' A
#
# COMPACT_ATOMS: atom_id res chain seq x y z
N MET A 1 11.95 -16.22 5.97
CA MET A 1 11.25 -14.98 5.64
C MET A 1 12.24 -13.84 5.62
N ALA A 2 12.16 -13.04 4.57
CA ALA A 2 12.89 -11.80 4.46
C ALA A 2 11.90 -10.64 4.47
N LEU A 3 12.32 -9.51 5.03
CA LEU A 3 11.55 -8.27 4.96
C LEU A 3 11.58 -7.78 3.51
N MET A 4 10.42 -7.74 2.86
CA MET A 4 10.24 -7.30 1.49
C MET A 4 9.43 -6.01 1.46
N LYS A 5 9.97 -5.00 0.78
CA LYS A 5 9.26 -3.75 0.52
C LYS A 5 8.40 -3.91 -0.72
N VAL A 6 7.09 -3.85 -0.55
CA VAL A 6 6.09 -4.02 -1.61
C VAL A 6 5.41 -2.69 -1.89
N THR A 7 5.33 -2.33 -3.18
CA THR A 7 4.57 -1.15 -3.65
C THR A 7 3.41 -1.63 -4.52
N LEU A 8 2.19 -1.48 -4.04
CA LEU A 8 0.97 -1.74 -4.80
C LEU A 8 0.49 -0.44 -5.45
N GLN A 9 0.29 -0.46 -6.77
CA GLN A 9 -0.25 0.66 -7.52
C GLN A 9 -1.63 0.32 -8.07
N ALA A 10 -2.60 1.19 -7.82
CA ALA A 10 -3.93 1.09 -8.40
C ALA A 10 -4.30 2.37 -9.16
N THR A 11 -4.67 2.23 -10.44
CA THR A 11 -5.20 3.34 -11.24
C THR A 11 -6.70 3.48 -11.00
N LEU A 12 -7.12 4.63 -10.47
CA LEU A 12 -8.51 4.96 -10.19
C LEU A 12 -9.03 5.98 -11.22
N LYS A 13 -10.37 6.17 -11.26
CA LYS A 13 -11.01 7.10 -12.22
C LYS A 13 -10.53 8.54 -12.14
N ARG A 14 -9.99 8.96 -10.98
CA ARG A 14 -9.63 10.36 -10.70
C ARG A 14 -8.18 10.52 -10.21
N GLY A 15 -7.36 9.48 -10.26
CA GLY A 15 -6.00 9.53 -9.76
C GLY A 15 -5.37 8.14 -9.65
N THR A 16 -4.14 8.11 -9.17
CA THR A 16 -3.40 6.87 -8.93
C THR A 16 -3.16 6.74 -7.43
N PHE A 17 -3.44 5.57 -6.89
CA PHE A 17 -3.17 5.22 -5.51
C PHE A 17 -1.90 4.37 -5.43
N TYR A 18 -1.03 4.70 -4.49
CA TYR A 18 0.16 3.93 -4.16
C TYR A 18 0.08 3.51 -2.70
N TRP A 19 0.19 2.21 -2.45
CA TRP A 19 0.35 1.64 -1.12
C TRP A 19 1.75 1.05 -1.01
N VAL A 20 2.49 1.44 0.01
CA VAL A 20 3.84 0.96 0.26
C VAL A 20 3.87 0.34 1.64
N ALA A 21 4.23 -0.94 1.72
CA ALA A 21 4.32 -1.68 2.96
C ALA A 21 5.56 -2.57 2.97
N ASP A 22 6.07 -2.83 4.16
CA ASP A 22 7.10 -3.83 4.38
C ASP A 22 6.42 -5.08 4.96
N VAL A 23 6.62 -6.24 4.33
CA VAL A 23 6.01 -7.52 4.73
C VAL A 23 7.08 -8.60 4.80
N ASP A 24 6.91 -9.52 5.74
CA ASP A 24 7.73 -10.73 5.81
C ASP A 24 7.20 -11.77 4.83
N ALA A 25 8.04 -12.20 3.88
CA ALA A 25 7.68 -13.23 2.91
C ALA A 25 8.91 -14.07 2.51
N ASP A 26 8.68 -15.27 2.00
CA ASP A 26 9.72 -16.14 1.42
C ASP A 26 9.79 -16.01 -0.10
N THR A 27 8.73 -15.55 -0.75
CA THR A 27 8.64 -15.36 -2.22
C THR A 27 7.96 -14.05 -2.60
N GLU A 28 8.16 -13.61 -3.83
CA GLU A 28 7.53 -12.39 -4.37
C GLU A 28 5.99 -12.50 -4.38
N ASP A 29 5.45 -13.63 -4.83
CA ASP A 29 4.00 -13.87 -4.88
C ASP A 29 3.39 -13.79 -3.47
N GLU A 30 4.06 -14.38 -2.48
CA GLU A 30 3.63 -14.31 -1.08
C GLU A 30 3.69 -12.86 -0.54
N ALA A 31 4.73 -12.10 -0.89
CA ALA A 31 4.86 -10.70 -0.48
C ALA A 31 3.72 -9.85 -1.03
N VAL A 32 3.32 -10.06 -2.29
CA VAL A 32 2.19 -9.34 -2.90
C VAL A 32 0.89 -9.66 -2.15
N VAL A 33 0.60 -10.94 -1.93
CA VAL A 33 -0.62 -11.37 -1.22
C VAL A 33 -0.64 -10.86 0.22
N ALA A 34 0.50 -10.88 0.91
CA ALA A 34 0.63 -10.34 2.26
C ALA A 34 0.37 -8.83 2.30
N ALA A 35 0.91 -8.08 1.35
CA ALA A 35 0.71 -6.63 1.25
C ALA A 35 -0.75 -6.26 0.93
N GLU A 36 -1.43 -7.04 0.08
CA GLU A 36 -2.87 -6.87 -0.22
C GLU A 36 -3.73 -7.13 1.00
N ASN A 37 -3.50 -8.23 1.72
CA ASN A 37 -4.23 -8.55 2.96
C ASN A 37 -4.02 -7.47 4.03
N LEU A 38 -2.78 -6.98 4.17
CA LEU A 38 -2.46 -5.90 5.10
C LEU A 38 -3.22 -4.62 4.73
N PHE A 39 -3.25 -4.26 3.45
CA PHE A 39 -4.02 -3.11 2.97
C PHE A 39 -5.52 -3.24 3.26
N LEU A 40 -6.10 -4.44 3.04
CA LEU A 40 -7.51 -4.70 3.36
C LEU A 40 -7.81 -4.55 4.86
N ALA A 41 -6.90 -5.02 5.72
CA ALA A 41 -7.03 -4.85 7.17
C ALA A 41 -6.98 -3.38 7.59
N GLU A 42 -6.08 -2.59 7.00
CA GLU A 42 -5.98 -1.16 7.27
C GLU A 42 -7.26 -0.41 6.82
N LEU A 43 -7.89 -0.85 5.71
CA LEU A 43 -9.15 -0.29 5.23
C LEU A 43 -10.33 -0.53 6.19
N GLU A 44 -10.34 -1.64 6.94
CA GLU A 44 -11.37 -1.87 7.97
C GLU A 44 -11.31 -0.80 9.08
N THR A 45 -10.12 -0.22 9.31
CA THR A 45 -9.86 0.87 10.26
C THR A 45 -9.76 2.25 9.59
N ALA A 46 -10.19 2.39 8.34
CA ALA A 46 -9.98 3.59 7.52
C ALA A 46 -10.50 4.91 8.11
N ALA A 47 -11.33 4.87 9.16
CA ALA A 47 -11.78 6.06 9.88
C ALA A 47 -10.61 6.85 10.51
N ASP A 48 -9.47 6.20 10.78
CA ASP A 48 -8.30 6.80 11.41
C ASP A 48 -7.20 7.22 10.40
N TRP A 49 -7.46 7.11 9.10
CA TRP A 49 -6.47 7.44 8.08
C TRP A 49 -6.32 8.96 7.91
N SER A 50 -5.10 9.46 8.13
CA SER A 50 -4.68 10.81 7.78
C SER A 50 -3.48 10.79 6.83
N PHE A 51 -3.52 11.63 5.79
CA PHE A 51 -2.33 11.87 4.98
C PHE A 51 -1.32 12.69 5.79
N ASN A 52 -0.17 12.07 6.08
CA ASN A 52 0.88 12.70 6.89
C ASN A 52 1.88 13.53 6.07
N ASP A 53 1.94 13.29 4.76
CA ASP A 53 2.80 14.01 3.82
C ASP A 53 2.08 14.20 2.48
N TYR A 54 2.32 15.32 1.81
CA TYR A 54 1.74 15.65 0.52
C TYR A 54 2.60 16.68 -0.23
N ASP A 55 2.76 16.49 -1.53
CA ASP A 55 3.34 17.47 -2.45
C ASP A 55 2.25 18.01 -3.39
N VAL A 56 2.22 19.32 -3.59
CA VAL A 56 1.30 19.97 -4.53
C VAL A 56 2.12 20.80 -5.51
N SER A 57 2.18 20.31 -6.75
CA SER A 57 2.84 20.98 -7.86
C SER A 57 1.80 21.46 -8.89
N PRO A 58 2.02 22.60 -9.58
CA PRO A 58 1.17 23.02 -10.70
C PRO A 58 1.13 21.95 -11.80
N ALA A 59 -0.05 21.75 -12.38
CA ALA A 59 -0.27 20.82 -13.49
C ALA A 59 0.22 21.39 -14.83
#